data_AF-A0A8U0QC45-F1
#
_entry.id   AF-A0A8U0QC45-F1
#
_cell.length_a   1.000
_cell.length_b   1.000
_cell.length_c   1.000
_cell.angle_alpha   90.00
_cell.angle_beta   90.00
_cell.angle_gamma   90.00
#
_symmetry.space_group_name_H-M   'P 1'
#
loop_
_entity.id
_entity.type
_entity.pdbx_description
1 polymer ?
#
loop_
_entity_poly.entity_id
_entity_poly.type
_entity_poly.pdbx_seq_one_letter_code
_entity_poly.pdbx_strand_id
1 'polypeptide(L)' 'MLIEGVESRDMFQLHIVCKDSKVVRCHFSTFKQCQEWSKRLNRAIAHPGRLEDLFALAYHAWCLGSSTDDEDQHLHLCRP' A
#
# COMPACT_ATOMS: atom_id res chain seq x y z
N MET A 1 -3.47 11.26 -0.34
CA MET A 1 -3.46 11.30 -1.82
C MET A 1 -3.80 9.90 -2.30
N LEU A 2 -4.95 9.71 -2.95
CA LEU A 2 -5.37 8.41 -3.49
C LEU A 2 -5.05 8.37 -4.98
N ILE A 3 -4.31 7.37 -5.42
CA ILE A 3 -3.94 7.20 -6.83
C ILE A 3 -5.16 6.63 -7.57
N GLU A 4 -5.49 7.24 -8.70
CA GLU A 4 -6.52 6.80 -9.64
C GLU A 4 -5.90 5.99 -10.78
N GLY A 5 -4.76 6.45 -11.30
CA GLY A 5 -4.12 5.82 -12.44
C GLY A 5 -2.64 6.19 -12.56
N VAL A 6 -1.91 5.40 -13.36
CA VAL A 6 -0.50 5.57 -13.65
C VAL A 6 -0.29 5.40 -15.14
N GLU A 7 0.32 6.41 -15.78
CA GLU A 7 0.54 6.43 -17.21
C GLU A 7 2.02 6.69 -17.52
N SER A 8 2.58 5.92 -18.44
CA SER A 8 3.90 6.19 -19.02
C SER A 8 3.77 7.21 -20.13
N ARG A 9 4.40 8.38 -19.98
CA ARG A 9 4.35 9.45 -20.99
C ARG A 9 5.53 9.41 -21.95
N ASP A 10 6.70 9.02 -21.45
CA ASP A 10 7.89 8.75 -22.25
C ASP A 10 8.73 7.64 -21.58
N MET A 11 9.94 7.40 -22.10
CA MET A 11 10.84 6.35 -21.61
C MET A 11 11.31 6.57 -20.16
N PHE A 12 11.34 7.80 -19.67
CA PHE A 12 11.89 8.15 -18.37
C PHE A 12 10.89 8.85 -17.45
N GLN A 13 9.64 9.02 -17.89
CA GLN A 13 8.63 9.78 -17.16
C GLN A 13 7.33 8.99 -16.92
N LEU A 14 6.87 9.02 -15.67
CA LEU A 14 5.54 8.56 -15.26
C LEU A 14 4.68 9.72 -14.79
N HIS A 15 3.41 9.69 -15.17
CA HIS A 15 2.36 10.53 -14.62
C HIS A 15 1.47 9.70 -13.70
N ILE A 16 1.33 10.15 -12.45
CA ILE A 16 0.45 9.55 -11.46
C ILE A 16 -0.75 10.47 -11.32
N VAL A 17 -1.91 9.99 -11.74
CA VAL A 17 -3.19 10.71 -11.63
C VAL A 17 -3.81 10.35 -10.30
N CYS A 18 -4.22 11.36 -9.55
CA CYS A 18 -4.83 11.22 -8.24
C CYS A 18 -6.33 11.52 -8.32
N LYS A 19 -7.11 10.92 -7.42
CA LYS A 19 -8.57 11.10 -7.36
C LYS A 19 -9.03 12.54 -7.11
N ASP A 20 -8.15 13.40 -6.61
CA ASP A 20 -8.38 14.84 -6.47
C ASP A 20 -7.97 15.64 -7.74
N SER A 21 -7.89 14.95 -8.87
CA SER A 21 -7.49 15.46 -10.18
C SER A 21 -6.08 16.04 -10.26
N LYS A 22 -5.25 15.81 -9.23
CA LYS A 22 -3.84 16.21 -9.26
C LYS A 22 -3.02 15.22 -10.05
N VAL A 23 -1.98 15.73 -10.72
CA VAL A 23 -1.01 14.92 -11.45
C VAL A 23 0.37 15.10 -10.84
N VAL A 24 0.95 14.00 -10.36
CA VAL A 24 2.33 13.96 -9.90
C VAL A 24 3.20 13.42 -11.04
N ARG A 25 4.29 14.12 -11.36
CA ARG A 25 5.23 13.74 -12.42
C ARG A 25 6.50 13.20 -11.80
N CYS A 26 6.90 12.00 -12.20
CA CYS A 26 8.11 11.35 -11.73
C CYS A 26 9.06 11.16 -12.91
N HIS A 27 10.32 11.58 -12.74
CA HIS A 27 11.38 11.36 -13.71
C HIS A 27 12.36 10.32 -13.17
N PHE A 28 12.82 9.42 -14.04
CA PHE A 28 13.72 8.33 -13.72
C PHE A 28 15.03 8.46 -14.50
N SER A 29 16.13 8.01 -13.90
CA SER A 29 17.44 8.05 -14.55
C SER A 29 17.59 6.99 -15.66
N THR A 30 16.75 5.94 -15.64
CA THR A 30 16.81 4.86 -16.63
C THR A 30 15.42 4.37 -17.04
N PHE A 31 15.29 3.89 -18.28
CA PHE A 31 14.04 3.29 -18.79
C PHE A 31 13.63 2.06 -17.97
N LYS A 32 14.63 1.28 -17.52
CA LYS A 32 14.40 0.10 -16.68
C LYS A 32 13.75 0.48 -15.34
N GLN A 33 14.22 1.54 -14.69
CA GLN A 33 13.60 2.05 -13.47
C GLN A 33 12.18 2.56 -13.73
N CYS A 34 11.97 3.34 -14.80
CA CYS A 34 10.64 3.83 -15.17
C CYS A 34 9.64 2.66 -15.37
N GLN A 35 10.05 1.64 -16.12
CA GLN A 35 9.20 0.47 -16.38
C GLN A 35 8.94 -0.37 -15.11
N GLU A 36 9.94 -0.55 -14.25
CA GLU A 36 9.78 -1.25 -12.98
C GLU A 36 8.76 -0.53 -12.10
N TRP A 37 8.91 0.78 -11.93
CA TRP A 37 7.98 1.59 -11.13
C TRP A 37 6.58 1.61 -11.73
N SER A 38 6.45 1.68 -13.05
CA SER A 38 5.16 1.56 -13.74
C SER A 38 4.45 0.25 -13.38
N LYS A 39 5.16 -0.88 -13.46
CA LYS A 39 4.60 -2.20 -13.09
C LYS A 39 4.22 -2.29 -11.61
N ARG A 40 5.08 -1.77 -10.72
CA ARG A 40 4.85 -1.80 -9.26
C ARG A 40 3.64 -0.95 -8.88
N LEU A 41 3.53 0.26 -9.40
CA LEU A 41 2.42 1.16 -9.09
C LEU A 41 1.09 0.62 -9.64
N ASN A 42 1.06 0.12 -10.88
CA ASN A 42 -0.15 -0.49 -11.45
C ASN A 42 -0.65 -1.68 -10.63
N ARG A 43 0.25 -2.51 -10.08
CA ARG A 43 -0.14 -3.60 -9.17
C ARG A 43 -0.67 -3.08 -7.83
N ALA A 44 -0.06 -2.04 -7.28
CA ALA A 44 -0.44 -1.48 -5.99
C ALA A 44 -1.82 -0.78 -6.01
N ILE A 45 -2.24 -0.25 -7.17
CA ILE A 45 -3.54 0.41 -7.33
C ILE A 45 -4.62 -0.52 -7.88
N ALA A 46 -4.25 -1.75 -8.26
CA ALA A 46 -5.22 -2.74 -8.69
C ALA A 46 -6.20 -3.07 -7.56
N HIS A 47 -7.40 -3.51 -7.94
CA HIS A 47 -8.39 -3.92 -6.96
C HIS A 47 -7.82 -5.07 -6.11
N PRO A 48 -7.87 -4.98 -4.78
CA PRO A 48 -7.37 -6.06 -3.92
C PRO A 48 -8.19 -7.32 -4.14
N GLY A 49 -7.52 -8.48 -4.18
CA GLY A 49 -8.19 -9.77 -4.39
C GLY A 49 -9.00 -10.21 -3.16
N ARG A 50 -8.62 -9.75 -1.97
CA ARG A 50 -9.32 -9.99 -0.70
C ARG A 50 -9.49 -8.68 0.05
N LEU A 51 -10.56 -8.57 0.84
CA LEU A 51 -10.79 -7.40 1.69
C LEU A 51 -9.67 -7.21 2.72
N GLU A 52 -9.13 -8.31 3.25
CA GLU A 52 -8.01 -8.28 4.20
C GLU A 52 -6.74 -7.63 3.62
N ASP A 53 -6.57 -7.60 2.29
CA ASP A 53 -5.44 -6.94 1.65
C ASP A 53 -5.55 -5.40 1.66
N LEU A 54 -6.72 -4.87 2.05
CA LEU A 54 -6.89 -3.44 2.29
C LEU A 54 -6.07 -3.04 3.51
N PHE A 55 -5.25 -2.00 3.35
CA PHE A 55 -4.39 -1.48 4.41
C PHE A 55 -5.12 -1.33 5.75
N ALA A 56 -6.33 -0.76 5.75
CA ALA A 56 -7.10 -0.55 6.99
C ALA A 56 -7.44 -1.87 7.72
N LEU A 57 -7.78 -2.92 6.98
CA LEU A 57 -8.15 -4.21 7.55
C LEU A 57 -6.92 -5.03 7.94
N ALA A 58 -5.88 -5.06 7.11
CA ALA A 58 -4.59 -5.64 7.46
C ALA A 58 -4.01 -5.00 8.73
N TYR A 59 -4.06 -3.66 8.80
CA TYR A 59 -3.59 -2.90 9.96
C TYR A 59 -4.42 -3.20 11.21
N HIS A 60 -5.74 -3.23 11.09
CA HIS A 60 -6.63 -3.59 12.20
C HIS A 60 -6.33 -5.00 12.74
N ALA A 61 -6.17 -5.99 11.85
CA ALA A 61 -5.80 -7.34 12.25
C ALA A 61 -4.43 -7.39 12.95
N TRP A 62 -3.45 -6.59 12.48
CA TRP A 62 -2.15 -6.46 13.14
C TRP A 62 -2.27 -5.88 14.55
N CYS A 63 -3.05 -4.81 14.74
CA CYS A 63 -3.29 -4.23 16.07
C CYS A 63 -3.99 -5.20 17.02
N LEU A 64 -4.96 -5.98 16.54
CA LEU A 64 -5.61 -7.01 17.37
C LEU A 64 -4.64 -8.13 17.75
N GLY A 65 -3.82 -8.61 16.81
CA GLY A 65 -2.81 -9.64 17.08
C GLY A 65 -1.74 -9.21 18.10
N SER A 66 -1.35 -7.93 18.11
CA SER A 66 -0.48 -7.39 19.16
C SER A 66 -1.18 -7.24 20.52
N SER A 67 -2.51 -7.16 20.53
CA SER A 67 -3.29 -7.03 21.77
C SER A 67 -3.51 -8.39 22.45
N THR A 68 -3.63 -9.46 21.67
CA THR A 68 -3.82 -10.82 22.21
C THR A 68 -2.58 -11.39 22.90
N ASP A 69 -1.38 -10.97 22.48
CA ASP A 69 -0.14 -11.35 23.18
C ASP A 69 -0.05 -10.74 24.59
N ASP A 70 -0.70 -9.60 24.83
CA ASP A 70 -0.77 -8.95 26.16
C ASP A 70 -1.87 -9.55 27.06
N GLU A 71 -2.97 -10.06 26.49
CA GLU A 71 -4.05 -10.68 27.28
C GLU A 71 -3.69 -12.07 27.81
N ASP A 72 -2.83 -12.83 27.12
CA ASP A 72 -2.31 -14.10 27.63
C ASP A 72 -1.30 -13.94 28.79
N GLN A 73 -0.67 -12.77 28.94
CA GLN A 73 0.13 -12.46 30.14
C GLN A 73 -0.72 -11.98 31.32
N HIS A 74 -1.89 -11.39 31.10
CA HIS A 74 -2.75 -10.93 32.20
C HIS A 74 -3.57 -12.07 32.84
N LEU A 75 -3.88 -13.13 32.10
CA LEU A 75 -4.62 -14.30 32.60
C LEU A 75 -3.79 -15.20 33.54
N HIS A 76 -2.46 -15.04 33.56
CA HIS A 76 -1.56 -15.84 34.42
C HIS A 76 -1.23 -15.20 35.79
N LEU A 77 -1.60 -13.93 36.05
CA LEU A 77 -1.39 -13.27 37.34
C LEU A 77 -2.57 -13.39 38.33
N CYS A 78 -3.70 -13.97 37.91
CA CYS A 78 -4.85 -14.21 38.79
C CYS A 78 -5.11 -15.71 38.94
N ARG A 79 -4.18 -16.42 39.57
CA ARG A 79 -4.48 -17.69 40.21
C ARG A 79 -4.01 -17.64 41.67
N PRO A 80 -4.90 -17.91 42.65
CA PRO A 80 -4.51 -17.98 44.06
C PRO A 80 -3.57 -19.16 44.32
#